data_AF-A0AAD7IM65-F1
#
_entry.id   AF-A0AAD7IM65-F1
#
_cell.length_a   1.000
_cell.length_b   1.000
_cell.length_c   1.000
_cell.angle_alpha   90.00
_cell.angle_beta   90.00
_cell.angle_gamma   90.00
#
_symmetry.space_group_name_H-M   'P 1'
#
loop_
_entity.id
_entity.type
_entity.pdbx_description
1 polymer ?
#
loop_
_entity_poly.entity_id
_entity_poly.type
_entity_poly.pdbx_seq_one_letter_code
_entity_poly.pdbx_strand_id
1 'polypeptide(L)' 'VDSTDTSVKIVAFVMDNATNNDTMMEAIERKCWAEGIDFTAKKSCIRCMLHTVHLAALKVWCSV' A
#
# COMPACT_ATOMS: atom_id res chain seq x y z
N VAL A 1 -29.40 -0.01 12.62
CA VAL A 1 -27.97 -0.30 12.89
C VAL A 1 -27.77 -1.72 12.41
N ASP A 2 -27.26 -2.02 11.23
CA ASP A 2 -26.22 -1.40 10.42
C ASP A 2 -26.57 -1.71 8.95
N SER A 3 -26.65 -0.67 8.11
CA SER A 3 -26.93 -0.85 6.69
C SER A 3 -25.62 -1.28 6.04
N THR A 4 -25.47 -2.57 5.72
CA THR A 4 -24.32 -3.07 4.95
C THR A 4 -24.42 -2.56 3.51
N ASP A 5 -24.04 -1.31 3.33
CA ASP A 5 -23.67 -0.72 2.06
C ASP A 5 -22.46 -1.49 1.53
N THR A 6 -22.72 -2.36 0.55
CA THR A 6 -21.66 -3.12 -0.15
C THR A 6 -21.05 -2.22 -1.22
N SER A 7 -20.67 -0.98 -0.87
CA SER A 7 -19.85 -0.17 -1.76
C SER A 7 -18.49 -0.85 -1.90
N VAL A 8 -18.07 -1.07 -3.14
CA VAL A 8 -16.74 -1.62 -3.45
C VAL A 8 -15.70 -0.64 -2.90
N LYS A 9 -15.02 -1.02 -1.81
CA LYS A 9 -14.01 -0.21 -1.13
C LYS A 9 -12.63 -0.79 -1.37
N ILE A 10 -11.70 0.07 -1.77
CA ILE A 10 -10.28 -0.28 -1.89
C ILE A 10 -9.69 -0.25 -0.48
N VAL A 11 -9.28 -1.42 0.04
CA VAL A 11 -8.78 -1.54 1.43
C VAL A 11 -7.27 -1.27 1.49
N ALA A 12 -6.48 -1.96 0.66
CA ALA A 12 -5.03 -1.84 0.65
C ALA A 12 -4.42 -2.29 -0.69
N PHE A 13 -3.24 -1.78 -0.97
CA PHE A 13 -2.37 -2.20 -2.07
C PHE A 13 -1.13 -2.89 -1.48
N VAL A 14 -0.80 -4.07 -2.00
CA VAL A 14 0.47 -4.75 -1.71
C VAL A 14 1.43 -4.44 -2.85
N MET A 15 2.53 -3.76 -2.54
CA MET A 15 3.49 -3.32 -3.55
C MET A 15 4.92 -3.59 -3.11
N ASP A 16 5.85 -3.63 -4.05
CA ASP A 16 7.25 -3.80 -3.74
C ASP A 16 7.84 -2.62 -2.93
N ASN A 17 8.99 -2.86 -2.29
CA ASN A 17 9.67 -1.86 -1.46
C ASN A 17 10.46 -0.84 -2.31
N ALA A 18 9.77 -0.20 -3.25
CA ALA A 18 10.29 0.88 -4.07
C ALA A 18 9.62 2.21 -3.69
N THR A 19 10.37 3.31 -3.73
CA THR A 19 9.88 4.66 -3.38
C THR A 19 9.01 5.28 -4.48
N ASN A 20 9.12 4.80 -5.73
CA ASN A 20 8.25 5.24 -6.83
C ASN A 20 6.77 4.87 -6.59
N ASN A 21 6.51 3.82 -5.79
CA ASN A 21 5.18 3.41 -5.37
C ASN A 21 4.53 4.45 -4.45
N ASP A 22 5.33 5.26 -3.75
CA ASP A 22 4.81 6.31 -2.86
C ASP A 22 4.10 7.39 -3.70
N THR A 23 4.70 7.80 -4.82
CA THR A 23 4.08 8.76 -5.77
C THR A 23 2.78 8.23 -6.39
N MET A 24 2.74 6.94 -6.73
CA MET A 24 1.52 6.30 -7.24
C MET A 24 0.40 6.31 -6.19
N MET A 25 0.72 5.98 -4.94
CA MET A 25 -0.25 5.95 -3.84
C MET A 25 -0.83 7.33 -3.53
N GLU A 26 -0.01 8.39 -3.56
CA GLU A 26 -0.50 9.76 -3.43
C GLU A 26 -1.46 10.15 -4.56
N ALA A 27 -1.19 9.70 -5.79
CA ALA A 27 -2.08 9.94 -6.92
C ALA A 27 -3.41 9.19 -6.78
N ILE A 28 -3.38 7.96 -6.26
CA ILE A 28 -4.59 7.18 -5.95
C ILE A 28 -5.40 7.84 -4.84
N GLU A 29 -4.74 8.29 -3.76
CA GLU A 29 -5.37 9.00 -2.65
C GLU A 29 -6.10 10.26 -3.12
N ARG A 30 -5.47 11.08 -3.96
CA ARG A 30 -6.12 12.25 -4.56
C ARG A 30 -7.36 11.90 -5.38
N LYS A 31 -7.30 10.80 -6.15
CA LYS A 31 -8.45 10.33 -6.94
C LYS A 31 -9.58 9.82 -6.03
N CYS A 32 -9.26 9.02 -5.02
CA CYS A 32 -10.25 8.53 -4.06
C CYS A 32 -10.93 9.69 -3.32
N TRP A 33 -10.17 10.70 -2.90
CA TRP A 33 -10.72 11.90 -2.28
C TRP A 33 -11.71 12.64 -3.20
N ALA A 34 -11.37 12.78 -4.48
CA ALA A 34 -12.25 13.42 -5.46
C ALA A 34 -13.58 12.66 -5.66
N GLU A 35 -13.55 11.33 -5.51
CA GLU A 35 -14.73 10.45 -5.60
C GLU A 35 -15.45 10.27 -4.25
N GLY A 36 -15.01 10.95 -3.17
CA GLY A 36 -15.61 10.82 -1.83
C GLY A 36 -15.31 9.49 -1.13
N ILE A 37 -14.28 8.77 -1.57
CA ILE A 37 -13.83 7.49 -1.00
C ILE A 37 -12.80 7.79 0.10
N ASP A 38 -13.09 7.35 1.33
CA ASP A 38 -12.15 7.42 2.45
C ASP A 38 -10.99 6.42 2.24
N PHE A 39 -9.86 6.95 1.79
CA PHE A 39 -8.64 6.20 1.51
C PHE A 39 -7.44 7.03 1.95
N THR A 40 -6.44 6.39 2.58
CA THR A 40 -5.18 7.06 2.94
C THR A 40 -3.99 6.26 2.45
N ALA A 41 -3.10 6.89 1.68
CA ALA A 41 -1.90 6.23 1.13
C ALA A 41 -1.06 5.56 2.22
N LYS A 42 -0.90 6.24 3.37
CA LYS A 42 -0.12 5.77 4.52
C LYS A 42 -0.68 4.51 5.19
N LYS A 43 -2.01 4.35 5.21
CA LYS A 43 -2.67 3.21 5.88
C LYS A 43 -2.90 2.04 4.93
N SER A 44 -3.02 2.34 3.63
CA SER A 44 -3.36 1.37 2.60
C SER A 44 -2.15 0.88 1.79
N CYS A 45 -0.95 1.42 2.00
CA CYS A 45 0.29 0.94 1.39
C CYS A 45 0.93 -0.19 2.22
N ILE A 46 0.79 -1.43 1.79
CA ILE A 46 1.45 -2.59 2.40
C ILE A 46 2.69 -2.94 1.55
N ARG A 47 3.86 -3.04 2.20
CA ARG A 47 5.08 -3.50 1.52
C ARG A 47 5.02 -5.02 1.29
N CYS A 48 5.50 -5.47 0.14
CA CYS A 48 5.49 -6.85 -0.26
C CYS A 48 6.43 -7.68 0.63
N MET A 49 5.85 -8.66 1.33
CA MET A 49 6.56 -9.52 2.27
C MET A 49 7.76 -10.23 1.63
N LEU A 50 7.60 -10.77 0.43
CA LEU A 50 8.67 -11.50 -0.26
C LEU A 50 9.87 -10.59 -0.54
N HIS A 51 9.61 -9.33 -0.94
CA HIS A 51 10.68 -8.38 -1.22
C HIS A 51 11.39 -7.93 0.06
N THR A 52 10.64 -7.72 1.15
CA THR A 52 11.23 -7.42 2.46
C THR A 52 12.14 -8.57 2.95
N VAL A 53 11.68 -9.82 2.84
CA VAL A 53 12.48 -10.99 3.24
C VAL A 53 13.72 -11.14 2.37
N HIS A 54 13.59 -10.98 1.05
CA HIS A 54 14.71 -11.02 0.12
C HIS A 54 15.78 -9.96 0.46
N LEU A 55 15.36 -8.70 0.68
CA LEU A 55 16.27 -7.61 1.06
C LEU A 55 16.95 -7.86 2.41
N ALA A 56 16.22 -8.40 3.39
CA ALA A 56 16.79 -8.76 4.69
C ALA A 56 17.86 -9.87 4.55
N ALA A 57 17.57 -10.91 3.76
CA ALA A 57 18.52 -11.99 3.49
C ALA A 57 19.81 -11.48 2.81
N LEU A 58 19.68 -10.63 1.78
CA LEU A 58 20.83 -10.00 1.13
C LEU A 58 21.67 -9.17 2.09
N LYS A 59 21.03 -8.38 2.97
CA LYS A 59 21.73 -7.55 3.94
C LYS A 59 22.53 -8.38 4.95
N VAL A 60 21.93 -9.48 5.45
CA VAL A 60 22.62 -10.41 6.36
C VAL A 60 23.78 -11.09 5.65
N TRP A 61 23.56 -11.56 4.41
CA TRP A 61 24.59 -12.27 3.65
C TRP A 61 25.77 -11.37 3.29
N CYS A 62 25.55 -10.15 2.78
CA CYS A 62 26.64 -9.23 2.43
C CYS A 62 27.35 -8.61 3.65
N SER A 63 26.87 -8.84 4.87
CA SER A 63 27.54 -8.42 6.11
C SER A 63 28.45 -9.51 6.71
N VAL A 64 28.59 -10.64 6.02
CA VAL A 64 29.53 -11.75 6.31
C VAL A 64 30.60 -11.76 5.23
#